data_AF-A0A091ENV5-F1
#
_entry.id   AF-A0A091ENV5-F1
#
_cell.length_a   1.000
_cell.length_b   1.000
_cell.length_c   1.000
_cell.angle_alpha   90.00
_cell.angle_beta   90.00
_cell.angle_gamma   90.00
#
_symmetry.space_group_name_H-M   'P 1'
#
loop_
_entity.id
_entity.type
_entity.pdbx_description
1 polymer ?
#
loop_
_entity_poly.entity_id
_entity_poly.type
_entity_poly.pdbx_seq_one_letter_code
_entity_poly.pdbx_strand_id
1 'polypeptide(L)' 'CGECGKTFSHKSALVKHRKIHTGDRPHTCPDCGKGFIQRSDLTIHRRVHTGERP' A
#
# COMPACT_ATOMS: atom_id res chain seq x y z
N CYS A 1 5.10 5.99 15.56
CA CYS A 1 3.70 5.58 15.39
C CYS A 1 3.18 5.29 16.78
N GLY A 2 2.17 5.99 17.26
CA GLY A 2 1.67 5.79 18.63
C GLY A 2 1.08 4.40 18.87
N GLU A 3 0.66 3.71 17.80
CA GLU A 3 -0.03 2.41 17.89
C GLU A 3 0.95 1.21 17.94
N CYS A 4 2.15 1.34 17.35
CA CYS A 4 3.12 0.23 17.28
C CYS A 4 4.57 0.62 17.58
N GLY A 5 4.81 1.83 18.09
CA GLY A 5 6.15 2.31 18.48
C GLY A 5 7.12 2.61 17.34
N LYS A 6 6.79 2.31 16.07
CA LYS A 6 7.71 2.53 14.94
C LYS A 6 8.05 3.99 14.70
N THR A 7 9.33 4.32 14.61
CA THR A 7 9.81 5.69 14.31
C THR A 7 10.01 5.90 12.82
N PHE A 8 9.72 7.10 12.33
CA PHE A 8 9.87 7.49 10.92
C PHE A 8 10.55 8.84 10.84
N SER A 9 11.53 9.00 9.95
CA SER A 9 12.25 10.27 9.74
C SER A 9 11.40 11.34 9.06
N HIS A 10 10.34 10.94 8.34
CA HIS A 10 9.46 11.85 7.60
C HIS A 10 8.00 11.69 8.03
N LYS A 11 7.30 12.83 8.20
CA LYS A 11 5.86 12.85 8.50
C LYS A 11 5.03 12.12 7.44
N SER A 12 5.39 12.26 6.16
CA SER A 12 4.72 11.56 5.05
C SER A 12 4.80 10.03 5.20
N ALA A 13 5.95 9.50 5.63
CA ALA A 13 6.13 8.07 5.89
C ALA A 13 5.27 7.60 7.08
N LEU A 14 5.20 8.39 8.15
CA LEU A 14 4.32 8.10 9.28
C LEU A 14 2.84 8.09 8.87
N VAL A 15 2.39 9.08 8.09
CA VAL A 15 0.99 9.16 7.61
C VAL A 15 0.65 7.96 6.73
N LYS A 16 1.53 7.60 5.78
CA LYS A 16 1.35 6.38 4.96
C LYS A 16 1.28 5.13 5.82
N HIS A 17 2.16 5.01 6.80
CA HIS A 17 2.19 3.87 7.71
C HIS A 17 0.90 3.73 8.53
N ARG A 18 0.30 4.84 8.99
CA ARG A 18 -0.96 4.78 9.75
C ARG A 18 -2.12 4.14 8.97
N LYS A 19 -2.12 4.20 7.64
CA LYS A 19 -3.12 3.52 6.81
C LYS A 19 -3.11 1.99 6.96
N ILE A 20 -1.97 1.42 7.39
CA ILE A 20 -1.87 -0.02 7.70
C ILE A 20 -2.74 -0.37 8.90
N HIS A 21 -2.79 0.51 9.90
CA HIS A 21 -3.59 0.30 11.10
C HIS A 21 -5.08 0.49 10.86
N THR A 22 -5.45 1.48 10.05
CA THR A 22 -6.86 1.73 9.70
C THR A 22 -7.40 0.73 8.67
N GLY A 23 -6.53 -0.04 8.02
CA GLY A 23 -6.92 -0.90 6.89
C GLY A 23 -7.35 -0.10 5.65
N ASP A 24 -7.09 1.21 5.62
CA ASP A 24 -7.48 2.09 4.51
C ASP A 24 -6.66 1.74 3.26
N ARG A 25 -7.34 1.13 2.30
CA ARG A 25 -6.74 0.64 1.04
C ARG A 25 -7.49 1.28 -0.13
N PRO A 26 -7.21 2.55 -0.45
CA PRO A 26 -7.93 3.29 -1.49
C PRO A 26 -7.63 2.80 -2.91
N HIS A 27 -6.61 1.93 -3.07
CA HIS A 27 -6.20 1.43 -4.38
C HIS A 27 -6.56 -0.04 -4.51
N THR A 28 -7.69 -0.33 -5.13
CA THR A 28 -8.15 -1.70 -5.34
C THR A 28 -7.76 -2.19 -6.72
N CYS A 29 -7.27 -3.43 -6.80
CA CYS A 29 -7.03 -4.11 -8.06
C CYS A 29 -8.37 -4.46 -8.72
N PRO A 30 -8.61 -4.02 -9.97
CA PRO A 30 -9.87 -4.33 -10.67
C PRO A 30 -9.98 -5.81 -11.05
N ASP A 31 -8.85 -6.49 -11.24
CA ASP A 31 -8.81 -7.89 -11.71
C ASP A 31 -9.13 -8.90 -10.59
N CYS A 32 -8.75 -8.61 -9.34
CA CYS A 32 -8.90 -9.55 -8.22
C CYS A 32 -9.46 -8.94 -6.92
N GLY A 33 -9.82 -7.66 -6.91
CA GLY A 33 -10.38 -6.97 -5.73
C GLY A 33 -9.38 -6.72 -4.61
N LYS A 34 -8.09 -7.03 -4.78
CA LYS A 34 -7.08 -6.84 -3.73
C LYS A 34 -6.79 -5.36 -3.49
N GLY A 35 -6.92 -4.90 -2.25
CA GLY A 35 -6.65 -3.51 -1.85
C GLY A 35 -5.18 -3.24 -1.50
N PHE A 36 -4.70 -2.05 -1.85
CA PHE A 36 -3.36 -1.54 -1.61
C PHE A 36 -3.41 -0.14 -1.00
N ILE A 37 -2.41 0.18 -0.19
CA ILE A 37 -2.27 1.48 0.48
C ILE A 37 -1.66 2.52 -0.46
N GLN A 38 -0.78 2.10 -1.37
CA GLN A 38 -0.11 2.98 -2.33
C GLN A 38 -0.41 2.54 -3.77
N ARG A 39 -0.51 3.53 -4.66
CA ARG A 39 -0.70 3.32 -6.09
C ARG A 39 0.46 2.56 -6.73
N SER A 40 1.70 2.82 -6.31
CA SER A 40 2.89 2.11 -6.77
C SER A 40 2.76 0.60 -6.54
N ASP A 41 2.27 0.20 -5.36
CA ASP A 41 2.14 -1.19 -4.97
C ASP A 41 1.06 -1.89 -5.81
N LEU A 42 -0.04 -1.19 -6.11
CA LEU A 42 -1.05 -1.66 -7.07
C LEU A 42 -0.47 -1.82 -8.48
N THR A 43 0.27 -0.84 -8.97
CA THR A 43 0.87 -0.90 -10.32
C THR A 43 1.83 -2.09 -10.46
N ILE A 44 2.68 -2.31 -9.45
CA ILE A 44 3.59 -3.46 -9.41
C ILE A 44 2.77 -4.77 -9.35
N HIS A 45 1.74 -4.82 -8.50
CA HIS A 45 0.87 -5.98 -8.40
C HIS A 45 0.18 -6.33 -9.72
N ARG A 46 -0.27 -5.35 -10.49
CA ARG A 46 -0.94 -5.59 -11.79
C ARG A 46 -0.06 -6.33 -12.79
N ARG A 47 1.27 -6.23 -12.68
CA ARG A 47 2.21 -7.00 -13.52
C ARG A 47 2.06 -8.51 -13.35
N VAL A 48 1.60 -8.96 -12.18
CA VAL A 48 1.31 -10.38 -11.92
C VAL A 48 0.14 -10.88 -12.78
N HIS A 49 -0.84 -10.02 -13.08
CA HIS A 49 -1.98 -10.37 -13.92
C HIS A 49 -1.65 -10.30 -15.41
N THR A 50 -0.81 -9.35 -15.82
CA THR A 50 -0.41 -9.20 -17.23
C THR A 50 0.68 -10.21 -17.64
N GLY A 51 1.31 -10.90 -16.68
CA GLY A 51 2.43 -11.79 -16.95
C GLY A 51 3.68 -11.05 -17.42
N GLU A 52 3.72 -9.72 -17.31
CA GLU A 52 4.90 -8.90 -17.59
C GLU A 52 5.95 -9.19 -16.51
N ARG A 53 6.88 -10.10 -16.83
CA ARG A 53 8.09 -10.32 -16.03
C ARG A 53 9.00 -9.08 -16.12
N PRO A 54 9.80 -8.79 -15.06
CA PRO A 54 10.80 -7.72 -15.08
C PRO A 54 11.77 -7.84 -16.26
#